data_AF-A0A164LIM6-F1
#
_entry.id   AF-A0A164LIM6-F1
#
_cell.length_a   1.000
_cell.length_b   1.000
_cell.length_c   1.000
_cell.angle_alpha   90.00
_cell.angle_beta   90.00
_cell.angle_gamma   90.00
#
_symmetry.space_group_name_H-M   'P 1'
#
loop_
_entity.id
_entity.type
_entity.pdbx_description
1 polymer ?
#
loop_
_entity_poly.entity_id
_entity_poly.type
_entity_poly.pdbx_seq_one_letter_code
_entity_poly.pdbx_strand_id
1 'polypeptide(L)'
;MDRDTSNLTLFDRPPDKNSDLWHQAHTVRKWAEDCTLKDTFPREDYREMIELTLIYLGGSLPHSNFYLRKPGEIHHARFMSKAIYLLKMEFMSEKFDLTVEERREINQMEVFISLFNARLFLRSRIPVFAPIDDLQLIGNIMWFREENETIANAVLLSVTRHCWYLTEELVVLAFFNEKLGSFTWDLIARKLFSTPRPSHFEIGKPIFPKIETNTPPMLLDLIGPRS
;
A
#
# COMPACT_ATOMS: atom_id res chain seq x y z
N MET A 1 29.46 9.12 12.56
CA MET A 1 29.65 7.66 12.72
C MET A 1 28.63 7.00 11.82
N ASP A 2 29.07 6.64 10.63
CA ASP A 2 28.26 5.88 9.68
C ASP A 2 28.14 4.46 10.23
N ARG A 3 26.95 4.10 10.71
CA ARG A 3 26.67 2.71 11.06
C ARG A 3 26.27 2.02 9.77
N ASP A 4 27.17 1.20 9.30
CA ASP A 4 26.99 0.29 8.17
C ASP A 4 25.71 -0.55 8.38
N THR A 5 24.83 -0.59 7.38
CA THR A 5 23.62 -1.42 7.37
C THR A 5 23.93 -2.91 7.25
N SER A 6 25.22 -3.29 7.15
CA SER A 6 25.69 -4.68 7.03
C SER A 6 25.22 -5.65 8.10
N ASN A 7 24.82 -5.16 9.29
CA ASN A 7 24.33 -6.00 10.39
C ASN A 7 22.80 -6.12 10.45
N LEU A 8 22.08 -5.58 9.46
CA LEU A 8 20.62 -5.61 9.41
C LEU A 8 20.13 -6.71 8.46
N THR A 9 19.05 -7.39 8.84
CA THR A 9 18.33 -8.28 7.93
C THR A 9 17.56 -7.43 6.93
N LEU A 10 17.89 -7.55 5.64
CA LEU A 10 17.22 -6.81 4.56
C LEU A 10 16.35 -7.74 3.73
N PHE A 11 15.53 -7.16 2.87
CA PHE A 11 14.70 -7.90 1.92
C PHE A 11 15.56 -8.78 1.01
N ASP A 12 15.31 -10.08 1.04
CA ASP A 12 15.94 -11.03 0.12
C ASP A 12 15.34 -10.86 -1.27
N ARG A 13 16.03 -10.09 -2.13
CA ARG A 13 15.51 -9.79 -3.47
C ARG A 13 15.58 -11.03 -4.34
N PRO A 14 14.50 -11.38 -5.06
CA PRO A 14 14.53 -12.48 -5.99
C PRO A 14 15.61 -12.25 -7.07
N PRO A 15 16.36 -13.30 -7.45
CA PRO A 15 17.40 -13.20 -8.48
C PRO A 15 16.80 -12.93 -9.86
N ASP A 16 15.56 -13.39 -10.10
CA ASP A 16 14.83 -13.12 -11.31
C ASP A 16 14.25 -11.69 -11.31
N LYS A 17 14.84 -10.85 -12.16
CA LYS A 17 14.45 -9.44 -12.34
C LYS A 17 13.12 -9.27 -13.07
N ASN A 18 12.58 -10.33 -13.67
CA ASN A 18 11.29 -10.33 -14.35
C ASN A 18 10.15 -10.83 -13.47
N SER A 19 10.43 -11.26 -12.24
CA SER A 19 9.38 -11.68 -11.30
C SER A 19 8.53 -10.48 -10.87
N ASP A 20 7.23 -10.72 -10.65
CA ASP A 20 6.31 -9.69 -10.15
C ASP A 20 6.77 -9.14 -8.79
N LEU A 21 7.36 -10.01 -7.95
CA LEU A 21 7.95 -9.65 -6.68
C LEU A 21 9.10 -8.63 -6.85
N TRP A 22 9.98 -8.84 -7.84
CA TRP A 22 11.05 -7.90 -8.15
C TRP A 22 10.49 -6.55 -8.61
N HIS A 23 9.53 -6.57 -9.54
CA HIS A 23 8.91 -5.36 -10.07
C HIS A 23 8.19 -4.55 -8.99
N GLN A 24 7.49 -5.23 -8.08
CA GLN A 24 6.82 -4.59 -6.96
C GLN A 24 7.84 -3.98 -5.98
N ALA A 25 8.87 -4.72 -5.58
CA ALA A 25 9.93 -4.22 -4.71
C ALA A 25 10.64 -3.00 -5.30
N HIS A 26 10.98 -3.05 -6.59
CA HIS A 26 11.59 -1.92 -7.30
C HIS A 26 10.65 -0.70 -7.35
N THR A 27 9.37 -0.92 -7.63
CA THR A 27 8.37 0.16 -7.71
C THR A 27 8.19 0.86 -6.36
N VAL A 28 8.06 0.10 -5.27
CA VAL A 28 7.89 0.68 -3.93
C VAL A 28 9.17 1.36 -3.47
N ARG A 29 10.34 0.77 -3.74
CA ARG A 29 11.63 1.39 -3.45
C ARG A 29 11.74 2.76 -4.11
N LYS A 30 11.49 2.85 -5.43
CA LYS A 30 11.56 4.13 -6.15
C LYS A 30 10.58 5.16 -5.60
N TRP A 31 9.35 4.73 -5.28
CA TRP A 31 8.37 5.60 -4.64
C TRP A 31 8.85 6.11 -3.26
N ALA A 32 9.48 5.26 -2.45
CA ALA A 32 10.03 5.64 -1.16
C ALA A 32 11.24 6.59 -1.29
N GLU A 33 12.11 6.38 -2.27
CA GLU A 33 13.20 7.30 -2.62
C GLU A 33 12.64 8.68 -3.01
N ASP A 34 11.64 8.73 -3.89
CA ASP A 34 10.99 9.99 -4.28
C ASP A 34 10.33 10.71 -3.08
N CYS A 35 9.72 9.95 -2.16
CA CYS A 35 9.12 10.51 -0.95
C CYS A 35 10.17 11.09 0.00
N THR A 36 11.27 10.37 0.23
CA THR A 36 12.36 10.80 1.12
C THR A 36 13.13 12.00 0.56
N LEU A 37 13.29 12.07 -0.77
CA LEU A 37 13.90 13.22 -1.45
C LEU A 37 13.05 14.49 -1.34
N LYS A 38 11.72 14.38 -1.44
CA LYS A 38 10.81 15.54 -1.31
C LYS A 38 10.67 16.03 0.11
N ASP A 39 10.85 15.13 1.07
CA ASP A 39 10.84 15.41 2.51
C ASP A 39 9.55 16.04 3.06
N THR A 40 8.41 15.83 2.39
CA THR A 40 7.12 16.44 2.76
C THR A 40 6.28 15.56 3.69
N PHE A 41 6.86 15.08 4.79
CA PHE A 41 6.14 14.21 5.73
C PHE A 41 5.35 15.03 6.75
N PRO A 42 4.02 14.84 6.87
CA PRO A 42 3.22 15.58 7.84
C PRO A 42 3.45 15.10 9.28
N ARG A 43 4.10 13.95 9.47
CA ARG A 43 4.40 13.35 10.76
C ARG A 43 5.70 12.55 10.71
N GLU A 44 6.34 12.46 11.87
CA GLU A 44 7.61 11.76 12.03
C GLU A 44 7.48 10.23 12.04
N ASP A 45 6.33 9.68 12.44
CA ASP A 45 6.03 8.24 12.35
C ASP A 45 5.88 7.80 10.87
N TYR A 46 5.33 8.67 10.02
CA TYR A 46 5.17 8.44 8.59
C TYR A 46 6.51 8.44 7.87
N ARG A 47 7.37 9.41 8.23
CA ARG A 47 8.76 9.46 7.80
C ARG A 47 9.48 8.18 8.18
N GLU A 48 9.41 7.80 9.46
CA GLU A 48 10.09 6.61 9.98
C GLU A 48 9.63 5.34 9.24
N MET A 49 8.33 5.14 9.03
CA MET A 49 7.86 3.97 8.29
C MET A 49 8.43 3.91 6.87
N ILE A 50 8.51 5.04 6.15
CA ILE A 50 9.11 5.08 4.80
C ILE A 50 10.62 4.83 4.86
N GLU A 51 11.33 5.44 5.80
CA GLU A 51 12.78 5.24 5.95
C GLU A 51 13.10 3.76 6.22
N LEU A 52 12.34 3.12 7.12
CA LEU A 52 12.47 1.69 7.41
C LEU A 52 12.15 0.84 6.17
N THR A 53 11.02 1.08 5.49
CA THR A 53 10.68 0.35 4.25
C THR A 53 11.75 0.52 3.17
N LEU A 54 12.28 1.73 3.00
CA LEU A 54 13.32 2.02 2.01
C LEU A 54 14.61 1.26 2.30
N ILE A 55 15.07 1.27 3.55
CA ILE A 55 16.27 0.56 3.98
C ILE A 55 16.08 -0.95 3.86
N TYR A 56 14.92 -1.47 4.27
CA TYR A 56 14.59 -2.89 4.15
C TYR A 56 14.64 -3.35 2.69
N LEU A 57 14.10 -2.56 1.77
CA LEU A 57 14.17 -2.81 0.35
C LEU A 57 15.57 -2.55 -0.25
N GLY A 58 16.60 -2.21 0.55
CA GLY A 58 17.98 -1.99 0.14
C GLY A 58 18.21 -0.69 -0.62
N GLY A 59 17.46 0.36 -0.31
CA GLY A 59 17.69 1.73 -0.78
C GLY A 59 18.59 2.54 0.16
N SER A 60 18.87 3.79 -0.21
CA SER A 60 19.72 4.69 0.57
C SER A 60 19.01 6.00 0.88
N LEU A 61 19.21 6.53 2.09
CA LEU A 61 18.64 7.81 2.49
C LEU A 61 19.47 8.98 1.93
N PRO A 62 18.84 10.03 1.38
CA PRO A 62 19.55 11.11 0.69
C PRO A 62 20.22 12.13 1.60
N HIS A 63 19.69 12.35 2.81
CA HIS A 63 20.08 13.49 3.67
C HIS A 63 20.42 13.12 5.11
N SER A 64 20.28 11.85 5.50
CA SER A 64 20.44 11.42 6.87
C SER A 64 21.13 10.07 6.96
N ASN A 65 21.93 9.91 8.01
CA ASN A 65 22.36 8.59 8.43
C ASN A 65 21.14 7.84 8.96
N PHE A 66 21.02 6.56 8.62
CA PHE A 66 19.96 5.72 9.14
C PHE A 66 20.10 5.51 10.65
N TYR A 67 19.03 5.75 11.40
CA TYR A 67 18.96 5.44 12.83
C TYR A 67 17.63 4.79 13.18
N LEU A 68 17.70 3.68 13.92
CA LEU A 68 16.52 3.07 14.52
C LEU A 68 16.09 3.94 15.71
N ARG A 69 14.90 4.55 15.59
CA ARG A 69 14.32 5.35 16.69
C ARG A 69 13.80 4.43 17.78
N LYS A 70 13.71 4.97 19.00
CA LYS A 70 13.08 4.25 20.11
C LYS A 70 11.64 3.88 19.74
N PRO A 71 11.15 2.70 20.13
CA PRO A 71 9.77 2.32 19.86
C PRO A 71 8.78 3.33 20.49
N GLY A 72 7.80 3.76 19.70
CA GLY A 72 6.75 4.71 20.11
C GLY A 72 5.49 4.01 20.64
N GLU A 73 4.44 4.75 20.95
CA GLU A 73 3.21 4.14 21.49
C GLU A 73 2.51 3.23 20.46
N ILE A 74 2.08 2.04 20.91
CA ILE A 74 1.27 1.12 20.11
C ILE A 74 -0.20 1.46 20.33
N HIS A 75 -0.82 2.11 19.36
CA HIS A 75 -2.27 2.31 19.35
C HIS A 75 -2.96 1.25 18.49
N HIS A 76 -4.00 0.59 19.04
CA HIS A 76 -4.80 -0.39 18.31
C HIS A 76 -5.56 0.17 17.11
N ALA A 77 -5.78 1.49 17.06
CA ALA A 77 -6.58 2.14 16.02
C ALA A 77 -5.92 2.17 14.64
N ARG A 78 -4.60 1.95 14.52
CA ARG A 78 -3.87 2.03 13.24
C ARG A 78 -2.75 1.00 13.18
N PHE A 79 -2.77 0.17 12.14
CA PHE A 79 -1.79 -0.90 11.90
C PHE A 79 -0.35 -0.39 11.72
N MET A 80 -0.14 0.88 11.40
CA MET A 80 1.18 1.48 11.20
C MET A 80 2.14 1.33 12.38
N SER A 81 1.68 1.48 13.63
CA SER A 81 2.57 1.29 14.78
C SER A 81 3.14 -0.13 14.77
N LYS A 82 2.27 -1.14 14.59
CA LYS A 82 2.67 -2.53 14.44
C LYS A 82 3.62 -2.73 13.25
N ALA A 83 3.36 -2.07 12.12
CA ALA A 83 4.23 -2.15 10.95
C ALA A 83 5.65 -1.64 11.23
N ILE A 84 5.79 -0.48 11.88
CA ILE A 84 7.10 0.07 12.31
C ILE A 84 7.80 -0.90 13.27
N TYR A 85 7.05 -1.50 14.20
CA TYR A 85 7.61 -2.45 15.15
C TYR A 85 8.11 -3.74 14.49
N LEU A 86 7.33 -4.32 13.58
CA LEU A 86 7.72 -5.51 12.82
C LEU A 86 8.97 -5.24 11.98
N LEU A 87 9.06 -4.07 11.33
CA LEU A 87 10.21 -3.65 10.52
C LEU A 87 11.49 -3.65 11.36
N LYS A 88 11.39 -3.10 12.57
CA LYS A 88 12.50 -3.08 13.51
C LYS A 88 12.86 -4.46 14.03
N MET A 89 11.88 -5.32 14.29
CA MET A 89 12.12 -6.69 14.74
C MET A 89 12.87 -7.48 13.68
N GLU A 90 12.48 -7.38 12.41
CA GLU A 90 13.17 -8.05 11.32
C GLU A 90 14.59 -7.50 11.13
N PHE A 91 14.78 -6.18 11.17
CA PHE A 91 16.12 -5.60 11.09
C PHE A 91 17.09 -6.14 12.14
N MET A 92 16.59 -6.44 13.32
CA MET A 92 17.38 -6.91 14.46
C MET A 92 17.16 -8.40 14.74
N SER A 93 16.55 -9.15 13.82
CA SER A 93 16.12 -10.53 14.05
C SER A 93 17.28 -11.47 14.38
N GLU A 94 18.47 -11.22 13.82
CA GLU A 94 19.71 -11.95 14.14
C GLU A 94 20.27 -11.63 15.54
N LYS A 95 19.72 -10.61 16.21
CA LYS A 95 20.11 -10.19 17.57
C LYS A 95 19.11 -10.63 18.63
N PHE A 96 17.97 -11.19 18.23
CA PHE A 96 16.95 -11.69 19.13
C PHE A 96 16.91 -13.21 19.10
N ASP A 97 16.65 -13.81 20.24
CA ASP A 97 16.37 -15.24 20.35
C ASP A 97 14.91 -15.51 19.92
N LEU A 98 14.67 -15.50 18.61
CA LEU A 98 13.38 -15.82 18.01
C LEU A 98 13.29 -17.30 17.69
N THR A 99 12.12 -17.90 17.92
CA THR A 99 11.81 -19.23 17.38
C THR A 99 11.76 -19.20 15.85
N VAL A 100 11.90 -20.36 15.22
CA VAL A 100 11.83 -20.49 13.76
C VAL A 100 10.48 -20.00 13.24
N GLU A 101 9.41 -20.30 13.99
CA GLU A 101 8.05 -19.89 13.69
C GLU A 101 7.87 -18.37 13.80
N GLU A 102 8.31 -17.74 14.91
CA GLU A 102 8.22 -16.28 15.09
C GLU A 102 9.01 -15.54 14.00
N ARG A 103 10.22 -16.01 13.69
CA ARG A 103 11.06 -15.44 12.64
C ARG A 103 10.36 -15.50 11.28
N ARG A 104 9.73 -16.64 10.96
CA ARG A 104 8.96 -16.81 9.72
C ARG A 104 7.77 -15.85 9.68
N GLU A 105 7.01 -15.73 10.76
CA GLU A 105 5.84 -14.85 10.82
C GLU A 105 6.22 -13.36 10.66
N ILE A 106 7.29 -12.93 11.35
CA ILE A 106 7.83 -11.57 11.23
C ILE A 106 8.26 -11.32 9.79
N ASN A 107 9.05 -12.21 9.20
CA ASN A 107 9.52 -12.07 7.82
C ASN A 107 8.37 -11.96 6.81
N GLN A 108 7.36 -12.83 6.91
CA GLN A 108 6.20 -12.79 6.02
C GLN A 108 5.43 -11.46 6.13
N MET A 109 5.22 -10.99 7.37
CA MET A 109 4.55 -9.70 7.60
C MET A 109 5.37 -8.53 7.07
N GLU A 110 6.69 -8.59 7.17
CA GLU A 110 7.59 -7.56 6.68
C GLU A 110 7.61 -7.42 5.16
N VAL A 111 7.63 -8.55 4.47
CA VAL A 111 7.47 -8.58 3.01
C VAL A 111 6.15 -7.91 2.63
N PHE A 112 5.04 -8.26 3.29
CA PHE A 112 3.75 -7.62 3.04
C PHE A 112 3.75 -6.11 3.34
N ILE A 113 4.31 -5.73 4.49
CA ILE A 113 4.34 -4.34 4.93
C ILE A 113 5.12 -3.49 3.94
N SER A 114 6.32 -3.94 3.60
CA SER A 114 7.26 -3.21 2.76
C SER A 114 6.83 -3.17 1.30
N LEU A 115 6.21 -4.23 0.78
CA LEU A 115 5.78 -4.28 -0.62
C LEU A 115 4.40 -3.66 -0.87
N PHE A 116 3.51 -3.63 0.13
CA PHE A 116 2.13 -3.20 -0.09
C PHE A 116 1.64 -2.20 0.95
N ASN A 117 1.68 -2.58 2.23
CA ASN A 117 0.99 -1.82 3.28
C ASN A 117 1.51 -0.39 3.44
N ALA A 118 2.83 -0.19 3.47
CA ALA A 118 3.42 1.10 3.79
C ALA A 118 2.96 2.20 2.81
N ARG A 119 3.00 1.91 1.50
CA ARG A 119 2.53 2.82 0.45
C ARG A 119 1.05 3.12 0.58
N LEU A 120 0.22 2.10 0.75
CA LEU A 120 -1.23 2.24 0.85
C LEU A 120 -1.63 3.03 2.09
N PHE A 121 -1.07 2.68 3.24
CA PHE A 121 -1.39 3.33 4.50
C PHE A 121 -1.10 4.84 4.44
N LEU A 122 0.04 5.24 3.87
CA LEU A 122 0.42 6.65 3.80
C LEU A 122 -0.38 7.46 2.78
N ARG A 123 -0.90 6.79 1.75
CA ARG A 123 -1.76 7.39 0.72
C ARG A 123 -3.25 7.32 1.05
N SER A 124 -3.66 6.48 2.00
CA SER A 124 -5.06 6.30 2.42
C SER A 124 -5.77 7.59 2.82
N ARG A 125 -5.02 8.60 3.29
CA ARG A 125 -5.55 9.92 3.65
C ARG A 125 -5.89 10.81 2.45
N ILE A 126 -5.58 10.39 1.22
CA ILE A 126 -5.74 11.18 0.00
C ILE A 126 -6.83 10.50 -0.86
N PRO A 127 -8.09 10.98 -0.81
CA PRO A 127 -9.23 10.32 -1.45
C PRO A 127 -9.06 10.10 -2.95
N VAL A 128 -8.35 11.02 -3.62
CA VAL A 128 -8.08 10.97 -5.07
C VAL A 128 -7.30 9.71 -5.47
N PHE A 129 -6.47 9.17 -4.59
CA PHE A 129 -5.69 7.96 -4.87
C PHE A 129 -6.38 6.68 -4.42
N ALA A 130 -7.26 6.76 -3.42
CA ALA A 130 -7.78 5.59 -2.70
C ALA A 130 -8.45 4.57 -3.64
N PRO A 131 -9.37 4.93 -4.56
CA PRO A 131 -10.03 3.92 -5.40
C PRO A 131 -9.05 3.13 -6.28
N ILE A 132 -8.07 3.80 -6.87
CA ILE A 132 -7.10 3.15 -7.76
C ILE A 132 -6.12 2.32 -6.96
N ASP A 133 -5.62 2.86 -5.85
CA ASP A 133 -4.67 2.17 -4.98
C ASP A 133 -5.29 0.88 -4.42
N ASP A 134 -6.56 0.88 -4.01
CA ASP A 134 -7.24 -0.31 -3.50
C ASP A 134 -7.55 -1.34 -4.61
N LEU A 135 -8.00 -0.92 -5.79
CA LEU A 135 -8.20 -1.83 -6.92
C LEU A 135 -6.88 -2.46 -7.39
N GLN A 136 -5.80 -1.67 -7.44
CA GLN A 136 -4.46 -2.16 -7.73
C GLN A 136 -3.97 -3.11 -6.65
N LEU A 137 -4.24 -2.85 -5.37
CA LEU A 137 -3.91 -3.77 -4.28
C LEU A 137 -4.56 -5.12 -4.49
N ILE A 138 -5.86 -5.17 -4.84
CA ILE A 138 -6.54 -6.44 -5.07
C ILE A 138 -5.82 -7.24 -6.16
N GLY A 139 -5.56 -6.62 -7.31
CA GLY A 139 -4.82 -7.27 -8.41
C GLY A 139 -3.42 -7.71 -8.00
N ASN A 140 -2.71 -6.89 -7.21
CA ASN A 140 -1.36 -7.22 -6.74
C ASN A 140 -1.36 -8.40 -5.76
N ILE A 141 -2.37 -8.49 -4.90
CA ILE A 141 -2.48 -9.57 -3.93
C ILE A 141 -2.92 -10.88 -4.60
N MET A 142 -3.63 -10.80 -5.74
CA MET A 142 -4.00 -11.99 -6.50
C MET A 142 -2.77 -12.77 -7.01
N TRP A 143 -1.78 -12.10 -7.60
CA TRP A 143 -0.53 -12.79 -8.01
C TRP A 143 0.34 -13.11 -6.78
N PHE A 144 0.39 -12.23 -5.77
CA PHE A 144 1.16 -12.48 -4.54
C PHE A 144 0.66 -13.70 -3.75
N ARG A 145 -0.56 -14.17 -4.02
CA ARG A 145 -1.09 -15.42 -3.45
C ARG A 145 -0.19 -16.62 -3.77
N GLU A 146 0.49 -16.62 -4.91
CA GLU A 146 1.44 -17.67 -5.28
C GLU A 146 2.69 -17.69 -4.36
N GLU A 147 3.08 -16.52 -3.85
CA GLU A 147 4.21 -16.35 -2.92
C GLU A 147 3.82 -16.64 -1.47
N ASN A 148 2.64 -16.16 -1.03
CA ASN A 148 2.14 -16.36 0.32
C ASN A 148 0.61 -16.37 0.37
N GLU A 149 0.05 -17.57 0.27
CA GLU A 149 -1.40 -17.77 0.27
C GLU A 149 -2.07 -17.27 1.56
N THR A 150 -1.47 -17.52 2.72
CA THR A 150 -2.02 -17.15 4.03
C THR A 150 -2.22 -15.64 4.14
N ILE A 151 -1.17 -14.87 3.81
CA ILE A 151 -1.24 -13.40 3.83
C ILE A 151 -2.20 -12.90 2.77
N ALA A 152 -2.10 -13.41 1.54
CA ALA A 152 -2.95 -12.95 0.45
C ALA A 152 -4.44 -13.12 0.78
N ASN A 153 -4.83 -14.28 1.30
CA ASN A 153 -6.21 -14.54 1.69
C ASN A 153 -6.67 -13.65 2.85
N ALA A 154 -5.83 -13.42 3.86
CA ALA A 154 -6.14 -12.51 4.96
C ALA A 154 -6.32 -11.05 4.49
N VAL A 155 -5.47 -10.59 3.57
CA VAL A 155 -5.53 -9.24 3.01
C VAL A 155 -6.77 -9.07 2.15
N LEU A 156 -7.06 -10.00 1.23
CA LEU A 156 -8.24 -9.95 0.37
C LEU A 156 -9.53 -9.95 1.21
N LEU A 157 -9.61 -10.79 2.25
CA LEU A 157 -10.72 -10.78 3.19
C LEU A 157 -10.83 -9.42 3.92
N SER A 158 -9.70 -8.80 4.26
CA SER A 158 -9.70 -7.47 4.87
C SER A 158 -10.24 -6.40 3.92
N VAL A 159 -9.77 -6.38 2.67
CA VAL A 159 -10.14 -5.38 1.66
C VAL A 159 -11.65 -5.39 1.39
N THR A 160 -12.29 -6.55 1.31
CA THR A 160 -13.76 -6.63 1.11
C THR A 160 -14.56 -5.90 2.19
N ARG A 161 -13.99 -5.68 3.39
CA ARG A 161 -14.61 -4.94 4.49
C ARG A 161 -14.34 -3.43 4.46
N HIS A 162 -13.43 -2.98 3.59
CA HIS A 162 -12.94 -1.59 3.55
C HIS A 162 -13.25 -0.87 2.22
N CYS A 163 -13.94 -1.50 1.27
CA CYS A 163 -14.30 -0.90 -0.02
C CYS A 163 -15.65 -0.13 -0.04
N TRP A 164 -16.25 0.14 1.12
CA TRP A 164 -17.51 0.89 1.28
C TRP A 164 -17.50 2.30 0.64
N TYR A 165 -16.34 2.90 0.40
CA TYR A 165 -16.25 4.23 -0.23
C TYR A 165 -16.16 4.18 -1.76
N LEU A 166 -16.11 2.99 -2.38
CA LEU A 166 -16.06 2.81 -3.84
C LEU A 166 -17.44 3.04 -4.49
N THR A 167 -18.23 3.97 -3.96
CA THR A 167 -19.57 4.30 -4.46
C THR A 167 -19.48 5.22 -5.66
N GLU A 168 -20.54 5.26 -6.47
CA GLU A 168 -20.62 6.10 -7.66
C GLU A 168 -20.31 7.57 -7.36
N GLU A 169 -20.74 8.08 -6.21
CA GLU A 169 -20.54 9.49 -5.80
C GLU A 169 -19.10 9.83 -5.43
N LEU A 170 -18.34 8.86 -4.93
CA LEU A 170 -16.99 9.09 -4.39
C LEU A 170 -15.90 8.64 -5.35
N VAL A 171 -16.16 7.61 -6.16
CA VAL A 171 -15.17 7.07 -7.10
C VAL A 171 -14.73 8.10 -8.14
N VAL A 172 -15.58 9.08 -8.45
CA VAL A 172 -15.24 10.19 -9.35
C VAL A 172 -14.10 11.05 -8.87
N LEU A 173 -13.80 11.07 -7.56
CA LEU A 173 -12.63 11.77 -7.04
C LEU A 173 -11.32 11.22 -7.61
N ALA A 174 -11.31 9.94 -8.02
CA ALA A 174 -10.18 9.34 -8.71
C ALA A 174 -9.84 10.02 -10.03
N PHE A 175 -10.79 10.73 -10.66
CA PHE A 175 -10.56 11.49 -11.89
C PHE A 175 -9.47 12.55 -11.75
N PHE A 176 -9.31 13.12 -10.54
CA PHE A 176 -8.29 14.13 -10.24
C PHE A 176 -6.90 13.55 -9.95
N ASN A 177 -6.74 12.23 -10.10
CA ASN A 177 -5.47 11.57 -9.87
C ASN A 177 -4.50 11.88 -11.02
N GLU A 178 -3.53 12.75 -10.75
CA GLU A 178 -2.46 13.14 -11.69
C GLU A 178 -1.58 11.98 -12.18
N LYS A 179 -1.67 10.80 -11.55
CA LYS A 179 -0.95 9.59 -11.96
C LYS A 179 -1.78 8.66 -12.83
N LEU A 180 -3.03 9.01 -13.15
CA LEU A 180 -3.79 8.29 -14.16
C LEU A 180 -3.13 8.45 -15.53
N GLY A 181 -2.94 7.31 -16.22
CA GLY A 181 -2.51 7.34 -17.61
C GLY A 181 -3.54 8.05 -18.49
N SER A 182 -3.07 8.75 -19.53
CA SER A 182 -3.92 9.54 -20.43
C SER A 182 -5.08 8.72 -21.03
N PHE A 183 -4.81 7.46 -21.38
CA PHE A 183 -5.82 6.53 -21.87
C PHE A 183 -6.93 6.27 -20.84
N THR A 184 -6.57 5.89 -19.61
CA THR A 184 -7.54 5.63 -18.53
C THR A 184 -8.33 6.89 -18.19
N TRP A 185 -7.66 8.04 -18.18
CA TRP A 185 -8.30 9.33 -17.93
C TRP A 185 -9.35 9.66 -18.99
N ASP A 186 -9.03 9.48 -20.28
CA ASP A 186 -9.97 9.68 -21.40
C ASP A 186 -11.17 8.74 -21.30
N LEU A 187 -10.95 7.47 -20.94
CA LEU A 187 -12.01 6.50 -20.73
C LEU A 187 -12.96 6.90 -19.58
N ILE A 188 -12.43 7.35 -18.44
CA ILE A 188 -13.24 7.86 -17.33
C ILE A 188 -14.02 9.10 -17.76
N ALA A 189 -13.38 10.06 -18.45
CA ALA A 189 -14.02 11.27 -18.92
C ALA A 189 -15.20 10.97 -19.86
N ARG A 190 -14.98 10.10 -20.85
CA ARG A 190 -16.03 9.65 -21.78
C ARG A 190 -17.16 8.95 -21.05
N LYS A 191 -16.84 8.04 -20.12
CA LYS A 191 -17.83 7.33 -19.32
C LYS A 191 -18.69 8.33 -18.54
N LEU A 192 -18.08 9.24 -17.77
CA LEU A 192 -18.78 10.29 -17.02
C LEU A 192 -19.65 11.19 -17.90
N PHE A 193 -19.17 11.55 -19.09
CA PHE A 193 -19.93 12.37 -20.04
C PHE A 193 -21.14 11.61 -20.61
N SER A 194 -20.98 10.31 -20.89
CA SER A 194 -22.03 9.47 -21.46
C SER A 194 -23.05 8.94 -20.45
N THR A 195 -22.70 8.93 -19.16
CA THR A 195 -23.56 8.39 -18.11
C THR A 195 -24.73 9.36 -17.84
N PRO A 196 -26.00 8.93 -18.04
CA PRO A 196 -27.15 9.78 -17.81
C PRO A 196 -27.34 10.04 -16.31
N ARG A 197 -27.52 11.32 -15.94
CA ARG A 197 -27.77 11.75 -14.56
C ARG A 197 -29.27 11.80 -14.29
N PRO A 198 -29.76 11.25 -13.17
CA PRO A 198 -31.17 11.38 -12.80
C PRO A 198 -31.47 12.84 -12.44
N SER A 199 -32.70 13.29 -12.71
CA SER A 199 -33.16 14.64 -12.35
C SER A 199 -33.40 14.80 -10.84
N HIS A 200 -33.50 13.68 -10.11
CA HIS A 200 -33.72 13.63 -8.69
C HIS A 200 -32.80 12.58 -8.05
N PHE A 201 -32.12 12.95 -6.97
CA PHE A 201 -31.30 12.04 -6.19
C PHE A 201 -32.02 11.69 -4.89
N GLU A 202 -32.19 10.40 -4.62
CA GLU A 202 -32.68 9.96 -3.32
C GLU A 202 -31.65 10.28 -2.23
N ILE A 203 -32.12 11.02 -1.23
CA ILE A 203 -31.34 11.38 -0.05
C ILE A 203 -31.27 10.16 0.87
N GLY A 204 -30.07 9.69 1.17
CA GLY A 204 -29.88 8.50 1.98
C GLY A 204 -28.44 8.04 2.01
N LYS A 205 -28.21 6.88 2.65
CA LYS A 205 -26.90 6.22 2.59
C LYS A 205 -26.64 5.77 1.14
N PRO A 206 -25.40 5.93 0.63
CA PRO A 206 -25.07 5.44 -0.70
C PRO A 206 -25.18 3.92 -0.73
N ILE A 207 -25.39 3.40 -1.94
CA ILE A 207 -25.38 1.95 -2.17
C ILE A 207 -23.92 1.52 -2.26
N PHE A 208 -23.50 0.68 -1.32
CA PHE A 208 -22.13 0.17 -1.30
C PHE A 208 -21.93 -0.90 -2.37
N PRO A 209 -20.87 -0.83 -3.19
CA PRO A 209 -20.58 -1.88 -4.16
C PRO A 209 -20.19 -3.17 -3.44
N LYS A 210 -20.53 -4.31 -4.04
CA LYS A 210 -19.98 -5.60 -3.65
C LYS A 210 -18.73 -5.85 -4.47
N ILE A 211 -17.57 -5.84 -3.81
CA ILE A 211 -16.29 -6.10 -4.47
C ILE A 211 -15.96 -7.58 -4.33
N GLU A 212 -15.97 -8.29 -5.46
CA GLU A 212 -15.52 -9.67 -5.53
C GLU A 212 -14.02 -9.69 -5.82
N THR A 213 -13.23 -10.29 -4.94
CA THR A 213 -11.76 -10.28 -5.04
C THR A 213 -11.21 -11.21 -6.12
N ASN A 214 -12.01 -12.16 -6.62
CA ASN A 214 -11.61 -13.05 -7.71
C ASN A 214 -11.74 -12.39 -9.09
N THR A 215 -12.64 -11.42 -9.20
CA THR A 215 -12.91 -10.64 -10.43
C THR A 215 -13.14 -9.19 -10.02
N PRO A 216 -12.06 -8.49 -9.61
CA PRO A 216 -12.19 -7.11 -9.15
C PRO A 216 -12.75 -6.23 -10.28
N PRO A 217 -13.68 -5.31 -9.96
CA PRO A 217 -14.23 -4.41 -10.96
C PRO A 217 -13.14 -3.46 -11.47
N MET A 218 -13.24 -3.05 -12.73
CA MET A 218 -12.47 -1.92 -13.21
C MET A 218 -13.02 -0.63 -12.60
N LEU A 219 -12.18 0.40 -12.50
CA LEU A 219 -12.60 1.72 -12.01
C LEU A 219 -13.82 2.27 -12.79
N LEU A 220 -13.90 1.97 -14.10
CA LEU A 220 -15.01 2.38 -14.95
C LEU A 220 -16.34 1.71 -14.59
N ASP A 221 -16.31 0.49 -14.05
CA ASP A 221 -17.51 -0.27 -13.69
C ASP A 221 -18.21 0.34 -12.47
N LEU A 222 -17.47 1.14 -11.69
CA LEU A 222 -17.96 1.85 -10.52
C LEU A 222 -18.58 3.21 -10.86
N ILE A 223 -18.47 3.68 -12.12
CA ILE A 223 -19.04 4.94 -12.57
C ILE A 223 -20.48 4.72 -13.03
N GLY A 224 -21.42 5.37 -12.35
CA GLY A 224 -22.84 5.22 -12.60
C GLY A 224 -23.63 6.52 -12.46
N PRO A 225 -24.97 6.46 -12.47
CA PRO A 225 -25.84 7.65 -12.55
C PRO A 225 -25.63 8.67 -11.40
N ARG A 226 -25.04 8.26 -10.28
CA ARG A 226 -24.74 9.12 -9.12
C ARG A 226 -23.32 9.70 -9.10
N SER A 227 -22.53 9.45 -10.14
CA SER A 227 -21.20 10.03 -10.39
C SER A 227 -21.21 11.49 -10.87
#